data_AF-A0A3E0M7L9-F1
#
_entry.id   AF-A0A3E0M7L9-F1
#
_cell.length_a   1.000
_cell.length_b   1.000
_cell.length_c   1.000
_cell.angle_alpha   90.00
_cell.angle_beta   90.00
_cell.angle_gamma   90.00
#
_symmetry.space_group_name_H-M   'P 1'
#
loop_
_entity.id
_entity.type
_entity.pdbx_description
1 polymer ?
#
loop_
_entity_poly.entity_id
_entity_poly.type
_entity_poly.pdbx_seq_one_letter_code
_entity_poly.pdbx_strand_id
1 'polypeptide(L)'
;MNMSNKDTVQNTVNVSNFSRSQLGRPDENNLYKAVATITEGHWPENLSGYVFIVCPFHRKNDRHLFSGEGVIIKWDLQGKNNQVNVYSKKLKTWDSFWRKVLPIFNISQATFPAVVSILGCSEIANTAMVKLEKVSEDKQLEETRLILTADAGRYWEVDPVSLDTITPIGYFDQHIVSVPLSILPVLENTAHPFYDKKTQEFITCELKLKLISGGMLKDLDKSVYIVLWDQQKQLKPWKLQGAILDGSPHSVIVTEDYIMIPDMPFQMGVAKLLGIRIKPEETYPKTQIYLVKRQDLKEEETTVPSRLITFNGDSYHFLCNYHSTNGQIQLVAIQNATISLTEAIEKDDIQHFTGQGYPPEYHGIPWMFSFDPGVLRKVVIEDARVMSEQAFVHPGWFSTTLYTADPRELEQGYSAIYQVYAGYVRELICRRQYMDCRDQSNRILSDAELPCHDLPSVLAKVPFDKDWNQLTEQISQEQKASDTHVSHLGRGLLDFYVCPDGYILDSIQFIPQEQGYLLTTVLTPTKVLEAWLFNPDNLKDGPIAKLSLPEDVHFGFTLHSEYFEQVLPSPRPSVSQVNRVLSALRSLVLVPVEFFLGRPAAVYNRRVKK
;
A
#
# COMPACT_ATOMS: atom_id res chain seq x y z
N MET A 1 -42.38 24.49 14.70
CA MET A 1 -41.51 25.54 14.15
C MET A 1 -40.87 24.97 12.89
N ASN A 2 -41.23 25.50 11.73
CA ASN A 2 -40.69 25.07 10.44
C ASN A 2 -39.22 25.47 10.35
N MET A 3 -38.31 24.49 10.42
CA MET A 3 -36.94 24.69 9.98
C MET A 3 -36.95 24.79 8.45
N SER A 4 -36.44 25.92 7.95
CA SER A 4 -36.27 26.16 6.52
C SER A 4 -35.29 25.16 5.92
N ASN A 5 -35.75 24.50 4.86
CA ASN A 5 -35.02 23.53 4.04
C ASN A 5 -33.99 24.19 3.10
N LYS A 6 -33.18 25.12 3.62
CA LYS A 6 -32.09 25.79 2.90
C LYS A 6 -30.89 25.89 3.85
N ASP A 7 -29.76 25.35 3.40
CA ASP A 7 -28.44 25.26 4.08
C ASP A 7 -28.05 23.88 4.68
N THR A 8 -28.42 22.79 4.01
CA THR A 8 -27.70 21.51 4.12
C THR A 8 -27.17 21.10 2.75
N VAL A 9 -26.22 21.85 2.20
CA VAL A 9 -25.20 21.20 1.36
C VAL A 9 -24.32 20.48 2.37
N GLN A 10 -24.65 19.21 2.60
CA GLN A 10 -23.77 18.33 3.34
C GLN A 10 -22.48 18.28 2.50
N ASN A 11 -21.40 18.92 2.97
CA ASN A 11 -20.09 18.92 2.31
C ASN A 11 -19.51 17.50 2.42
N THR A 12 -20.12 16.57 1.68
CA THR A 12 -19.77 15.16 1.70
C THR A 12 -18.64 14.90 0.73
N VAL A 13 -17.92 13.82 1.02
CA VAL A 13 -16.84 13.33 0.19
C VAL A 13 -17.42 12.93 -1.17
N ASN A 14 -16.84 13.43 -2.26
CA ASN A 14 -17.29 13.01 -3.58
C ASN A 14 -16.74 11.62 -3.91
N VAL A 15 -17.49 10.57 -3.56
CA VAL A 15 -17.05 9.18 -3.74
C VAL A 15 -16.78 8.78 -5.19
N SER A 16 -17.26 9.55 -6.18
CA SER A 16 -16.93 9.30 -7.57
C SER A 16 -15.44 9.51 -7.89
N ASN A 17 -14.74 10.30 -7.06
CA ASN A 17 -13.29 10.47 -7.13
C ASN A 17 -12.53 9.20 -6.72
N PHE A 18 -13.16 8.27 -6.00
CA PHE A 18 -12.59 6.98 -5.63
C PHE A 18 -12.78 5.94 -6.73
N SER A 19 -14.01 5.82 -7.22
CA SER A 19 -14.49 4.64 -7.94
C SER A 19 -14.51 4.79 -9.47
N ARG A 20 -14.10 5.93 -10.04
CA ARG A 20 -14.18 6.18 -11.49
C ARG A 20 -12.89 6.73 -12.06
N SER A 21 -11.89 5.86 -12.23
CA SER A 21 -10.66 6.22 -12.93
C SER A 21 -10.95 6.63 -14.39
N GLN A 22 -10.64 7.87 -14.73
CA GLN A 22 -10.70 8.45 -16.06
C GLN A 22 -9.40 9.20 -16.34
N LEU A 23 -8.54 8.65 -17.18
CA LEU A 23 -7.19 9.19 -17.37
C LEU A 23 -7.11 10.34 -18.40
N GLY A 24 -8.24 10.85 -18.88
CA GLY A 24 -8.30 11.83 -19.98
C GLY A 24 -8.21 11.18 -21.37
N ARG A 25 -7.64 11.90 -22.35
CA ARG A 25 -7.38 11.37 -23.72
C ARG A 25 -5.90 11.03 -23.88
N PRO A 26 -5.56 9.80 -24.32
CA PRO A 26 -4.16 9.44 -24.50
C PRO A 26 -3.62 9.93 -25.85
N ASP A 27 -2.29 10.01 -25.96
CA ASP A 27 -1.59 10.09 -27.24
C ASP A 27 -1.52 8.73 -27.97
N GLU A 28 -0.82 8.72 -29.11
CA GLU A 28 -0.59 7.51 -29.92
C GLU A 28 0.14 6.37 -29.17
N ASN A 29 0.89 6.71 -28.12
CA ASN A 29 1.63 5.76 -27.28
C ASN A 29 0.83 5.30 -26.05
N ASN A 30 -0.46 5.66 -25.97
CA ASN A 30 -1.31 5.47 -24.78
C ASN A 30 -0.79 6.19 -23.53
N LEU A 31 0.00 7.26 -23.70
CA LEU A 31 0.44 8.14 -22.63
C LEU A 31 -0.59 9.26 -22.48
N TYR A 32 -1.11 9.41 -21.26
CA TYR A 32 -1.99 10.51 -20.91
C TYR A 32 -1.15 11.66 -20.38
N LYS A 33 -1.45 12.88 -20.83
CA LYS A 33 -0.81 14.10 -20.34
C LYS A 33 -1.88 15.09 -19.91
N ALA A 34 -1.75 15.56 -18.68
CA ALA A 34 -2.54 16.62 -18.09
C ALA A 34 -1.62 17.73 -17.60
N VAL A 35 -2.21 18.90 -17.34
CA VAL A 35 -1.52 20.03 -16.74
C VAL A 35 -2.27 20.39 -15.46
N ALA A 36 -1.60 20.21 -14.32
CA ALA A 36 -2.12 20.66 -13.04
C ALA A 36 -1.79 22.16 -12.90
N THR A 37 -2.79 22.96 -12.56
CA THR A 37 -2.63 24.41 -12.40
C THR A 37 -2.54 24.75 -10.93
N ILE A 38 -1.58 25.60 -10.55
CA ILE A 38 -1.47 26.11 -9.19
C ILE A 38 -2.61 27.10 -8.96
N THR A 39 -3.52 26.75 -8.06
CA THR A 39 -4.74 27.51 -7.76
C THR A 39 -4.61 28.35 -6.49
N GLU A 40 -3.73 27.95 -5.58
CA GLU A 40 -3.45 28.65 -4.32
C GLU A 40 -1.97 28.50 -3.94
N GLY A 41 -1.42 29.51 -3.28
CA GLY A 41 -0.06 29.49 -2.74
C GLY A 41 1.04 29.69 -3.78
N HIS A 42 2.26 29.26 -3.44
CA HIS A 42 3.46 29.40 -4.25
C HIS A 42 4.20 28.06 -4.39
N TRP A 43 4.33 27.59 -5.62
CA TRP A 43 5.14 26.41 -5.93
C TRP A 43 6.62 26.81 -6.00
N PRO A 44 7.52 26.14 -5.27
CA PRO A 44 8.94 26.54 -5.24
C PRO A 44 9.59 26.44 -6.64
N GLU A 45 10.30 27.50 -7.04
CA GLU A 45 10.88 27.61 -8.39
C GLU A 45 11.97 26.55 -8.68
N ASN A 46 12.69 26.13 -7.63
CA ASN A 46 13.79 25.17 -7.74
C ASN A 46 13.35 23.71 -7.55
N LEU A 47 12.10 23.47 -7.17
CA LEU A 47 11.60 22.12 -6.96
C LEU A 47 11.65 21.36 -8.30
N SER A 48 12.28 20.18 -8.28
CA SER A 48 12.57 19.42 -9.50
C SER A 48 12.47 17.92 -9.25
N GLY A 49 12.75 17.12 -10.28
CA GLY A 49 12.56 15.67 -10.23
C GLY A 49 11.11 15.27 -10.43
N TYR A 50 10.79 14.05 -9.98
CA TYR A 50 9.55 13.37 -10.32
C TYR A 50 8.98 12.65 -9.11
N VAL A 51 7.66 12.79 -8.89
CA VAL A 51 6.91 11.91 -7.98
C VAL A 51 6.10 10.94 -8.80
N PHE A 52 6.35 9.65 -8.57
CA PHE A 52 5.57 8.57 -9.13
C PHE A 52 4.55 8.10 -8.09
N ILE A 53 3.32 7.87 -8.51
CA ILE A 53 2.24 7.33 -7.69
C ILE A 53 1.58 6.20 -8.46
N VAL A 54 1.29 5.08 -7.79
CA VAL A 54 0.54 3.99 -8.41
C VAL A 54 -0.88 4.00 -7.90
N CYS A 55 -1.83 3.66 -8.77
CA CYS A 55 -3.21 3.46 -8.39
C CYS A 55 -3.85 2.29 -9.14
N PRO A 56 -4.89 1.66 -8.59
CA PRO A 56 -5.72 0.72 -9.32
C PRO A 56 -6.65 1.45 -10.31
N PHE A 57 -6.75 0.92 -11.52
CA PHE A 57 -7.76 1.33 -12.48
C PHE A 57 -9.10 0.66 -12.15
N HIS A 58 -9.95 1.35 -11.38
CA HIS A 58 -11.25 0.80 -10.99
C HIS A 58 -12.28 0.91 -12.13
N ARG A 59 -12.85 -0.23 -12.53
CA ARG A 59 -13.90 -0.29 -13.56
C ARG A 59 -15.28 -0.31 -12.90
N LYS A 60 -16.29 0.17 -13.63
CA LYS A 60 -17.68 0.24 -13.15
C LYS A 60 -18.26 -1.06 -12.56
N ASN A 61 -17.80 -2.22 -13.01
CA ASN A 61 -18.33 -3.53 -12.60
C ASN A 61 -17.38 -4.31 -11.68
N ASP A 62 -16.26 -3.69 -11.27
CA ASP A 62 -15.34 -4.32 -10.33
C ASP A 62 -16.00 -4.37 -8.95
N ARG A 63 -15.79 -5.46 -8.21
CA ARG A 63 -16.35 -5.62 -6.85
C ARG A 63 -15.42 -5.11 -5.77
N HIS A 64 -14.20 -4.73 -6.13
CA HIS A 64 -13.18 -4.30 -5.21
C HIS A 64 -12.21 -3.33 -5.89
N LEU A 65 -12.00 -2.17 -5.27
CA LEU A 65 -11.20 -1.09 -5.81
C LEU A 65 -9.75 -1.52 -6.08
N PHE A 66 -9.14 -2.23 -5.12
CA PHE A 66 -7.75 -2.68 -5.23
C PHE A 66 -7.50 -3.79 -6.25
N SER A 67 -8.53 -4.29 -6.93
CA SER A 67 -8.38 -5.37 -7.91
C SER A 67 -8.18 -4.89 -9.35
N GLY A 68 -8.17 -3.57 -9.56
CA GLY A 68 -7.96 -2.95 -10.88
C GLY A 68 -6.53 -3.09 -11.39
N GLU A 69 -6.34 -3.01 -12.71
CA GLU A 69 -5.00 -2.97 -13.32
C GLU A 69 -4.20 -1.75 -12.83
N GLY A 70 -2.89 -1.88 -12.65
CA GLY A 70 -2.04 -0.77 -12.24
C GLY A 70 -2.02 0.39 -13.23
N VAL A 71 -2.04 1.60 -12.69
CA VAL A 71 -1.83 2.85 -13.41
C VAL A 71 -0.73 3.61 -12.71
N ILE A 72 0.21 4.12 -13.49
CA ILE A 72 1.26 5.00 -13.00
C ILE A 72 0.83 6.43 -13.26
N ILE A 73 1.05 7.29 -12.28
CA ILE A 73 0.95 8.74 -12.36
C ILE A 73 2.36 9.28 -12.11
N LYS A 74 2.84 10.16 -12.98
CA LYS A 74 4.14 10.83 -12.84
C LYS A 74 3.90 12.34 -12.81
N TRP A 75 4.22 12.96 -11.69
CA TRP A 75 4.29 14.41 -11.52
C TRP A 75 5.69 14.88 -11.87
N ASP A 76 5.80 15.79 -12.83
CA ASP A 76 7.06 16.47 -13.18
C ASP A 76 7.14 17.78 -12.39
N LEU A 77 7.94 17.76 -11.31
CA LEU A 77 7.91 18.82 -10.31
C LEU A 77 8.51 20.14 -10.79
N GLN A 78 9.20 20.15 -11.94
CA GLN A 78 9.72 21.37 -12.55
C GLN A 78 8.56 22.21 -13.10
N GLY A 79 7.92 22.96 -12.20
CA GLY A 79 6.80 23.85 -12.51
C GLY A 79 7.22 24.97 -13.45
N LYS A 80 6.36 25.29 -14.42
CA LYS A 80 6.56 26.43 -15.35
C LYS A 80 5.24 27.16 -15.53
N ASN A 81 5.25 28.49 -15.51
CA ASN A 81 4.06 29.32 -15.73
C ASN A 81 2.86 28.93 -14.85
N ASN A 82 3.09 28.70 -13.55
CA ASN A 82 2.08 28.23 -12.59
C ASN A 82 1.45 26.87 -12.92
N GLN A 83 2.19 26.01 -13.62
CA GLN A 83 1.72 24.71 -14.07
C GLN A 83 2.74 23.62 -13.81
N VAL A 84 2.24 22.43 -13.50
CA VAL A 84 3.01 21.20 -13.29
C VAL A 84 2.47 20.15 -14.25
N ASN A 85 3.35 19.49 -15.01
CA ASN A 85 2.92 18.45 -15.94
C ASN A 85 2.65 17.16 -15.17
N VAL A 86 1.55 16.50 -15.51
CA VAL A 86 1.18 15.21 -14.95
C VAL A 86 1.00 14.23 -16.09
N TYR A 87 1.66 13.09 -15.98
CA TYR A 87 1.60 12.02 -16.96
C TYR A 87 0.96 10.80 -16.32
N SER A 88 0.20 10.04 -17.10
CA SER A 88 -0.33 8.77 -16.62
C SER A 88 -0.31 7.70 -17.69
N LYS A 89 -0.12 6.45 -17.27
CA LYS A 89 -0.16 5.30 -18.17
C LYS A 89 -0.62 4.06 -17.44
N LYS A 90 -1.61 3.38 -18.03
CA LYS A 90 -2.07 2.08 -17.55
C LYS A 90 -1.11 0.98 -17.97
N LEU A 91 -0.87 0.04 -17.06
CA LEU A 91 0.02 -1.09 -17.30
C LEU A 91 -0.53 -2.01 -18.41
N LYS A 92 0.39 -2.58 -19.19
CA LYS A 92 0.12 -3.57 -20.24
C LYS A 92 0.71 -4.92 -19.85
N THR A 93 0.19 -5.48 -18.77
CA THR A 93 0.54 -6.82 -18.28
C THR A 93 0.05 -7.92 -19.21
N TRP A 94 0.55 -9.13 -19.06
CA TRP A 94 0.25 -10.20 -20.02
C TRP A 94 -1.16 -10.76 -19.92
N ASP A 95 -1.82 -10.64 -18.78
CA ASP A 95 -3.23 -11.00 -18.66
C ASP A 95 -4.11 -10.14 -19.59
N SER A 96 -3.82 -8.85 -19.73
CA SER A 96 -4.50 -7.97 -20.69
C SER A 96 -4.36 -8.47 -22.14
N PHE A 97 -3.19 -9.01 -22.50
CA PHE A 97 -2.95 -9.63 -23.80
C PHE A 97 -3.75 -10.94 -23.97
N TRP A 98 -3.66 -11.86 -23.01
CA TRP A 98 -4.31 -13.16 -23.12
C TRP A 98 -5.84 -13.05 -23.14
N ARG A 99 -6.41 -12.09 -22.40
CA ARG A 99 -7.84 -11.75 -22.47
C ARG A 99 -8.25 -11.25 -23.86
N LYS A 100 -7.37 -10.51 -24.54
CA LYS A 100 -7.62 -10.05 -25.92
C LYS A 100 -7.55 -11.20 -26.93
N VAL A 101 -6.63 -12.14 -26.73
CA VAL A 101 -6.48 -13.32 -27.61
C VAL A 101 -7.59 -14.34 -27.41
N LEU A 102 -8.06 -14.51 -26.16
CA LEU A 102 -9.07 -15.50 -25.78
C LEU A 102 -10.30 -14.84 -25.13
N PRO A 103 -11.08 -14.02 -25.86
CA PRO A 103 -12.13 -13.18 -25.28
C PRO A 103 -13.33 -13.97 -24.73
N ILE A 104 -13.53 -15.22 -25.17
CA ILE A 104 -14.56 -16.12 -24.63
C ILE A 104 -14.37 -16.45 -23.14
N PHE A 105 -13.17 -16.20 -22.61
CA PHE A 105 -12.80 -16.44 -21.23
C PHE A 105 -12.86 -15.17 -20.36
N ASN A 106 -13.43 -14.08 -20.88
CA ASN A 106 -13.46 -12.77 -20.22
C ASN A 106 -14.66 -12.57 -19.26
N ILE A 107 -15.26 -13.67 -18.78
CA ILE A 107 -16.25 -13.63 -17.70
C ILE A 107 -15.49 -13.56 -16.39
N SER A 108 -15.06 -12.37 -15.99
CA SER A 108 -14.33 -12.18 -14.73
C SER A 108 -14.87 -10.99 -13.97
N GLN A 109 -15.08 -11.17 -12.68
CA GLN A 109 -15.31 -10.07 -11.74
C GLN A 109 -14.01 -9.87 -10.96
N ALA A 110 -13.67 -8.60 -10.72
CA ALA A 110 -12.52 -8.26 -9.91
C ALA A 110 -12.86 -8.47 -8.43
N THR A 111 -12.27 -9.50 -7.82
CA THR A 111 -12.37 -9.84 -6.39
C THR A 111 -11.04 -9.51 -5.72
N PHE A 112 -11.00 -9.31 -4.40
CA PHE A 112 -9.73 -9.03 -3.74
C PHE A 112 -8.78 -10.25 -3.84
N PRO A 113 -7.47 -10.05 -4.09
CA PRO A 113 -6.82 -8.78 -4.47
C PRO A 113 -6.77 -8.55 -5.99
N ALA A 114 -7.20 -9.51 -6.83
CA ALA A 114 -6.98 -9.48 -8.27
C ALA A 114 -8.14 -10.10 -9.07
N VAL A 115 -8.16 -9.82 -10.37
CA VAL A 115 -9.15 -10.40 -11.28
C VAL A 115 -8.83 -11.86 -11.58
N VAL A 116 -9.69 -12.78 -11.14
CA VAL A 116 -9.58 -14.22 -11.43
C VAL A 116 -10.39 -14.61 -12.67
N SER A 117 -9.81 -15.45 -13.51
CA SER A 117 -10.45 -16.04 -14.69
C SER A 117 -9.97 -17.48 -14.91
N ILE A 118 -10.51 -18.16 -15.92
CA ILE A 118 -10.00 -19.48 -16.34
C ILE A 118 -8.54 -19.43 -16.86
N LEU A 119 -8.05 -18.25 -17.26
CA LEU A 119 -6.62 -18.07 -17.60
C LEU A 119 -5.73 -18.03 -16.35
N GLY A 120 -6.33 -17.79 -15.18
CA GLY A 120 -5.65 -17.61 -13.91
C GLY A 120 -5.89 -16.24 -13.29
N CYS A 121 -4.96 -15.82 -12.43
CA CYS A 121 -4.97 -14.57 -11.69
C CYS A 121 -4.34 -13.44 -12.53
N SER A 122 -4.96 -12.25 -12.57
CA SER A 122 -4.38 -11.09 -13.24
C SER A 122 -3.14 -10.57 -12.52
N GLU A 123 -2.15 -10.12 -13.27
CA GLU A 123 -0.93 -9.52 -12.73
C GLU A 123 -1.13 -8.00 -12.62
N ILE A 124 -1.79 -7.55 -11.55
CA ILE A 124 -2.29 -6.17 -11.48
C ILE A 124 -1.20 -5.12 -11.26
N ALA A 125 -0.17 -5.45 -10.46
CA ALA A 125 0.97 -4.57 -10.12
C ALA A 125 0.54 -3.10 -9.89
N ASN A 126 -0.35 -2.89 -8.92
CA ASN A 126 -1.07 -1.63 -8.72
C ASN A 126 -0.88 -1.01 -7.33
N THR A 127 -0.12 -1.66 -6.43
CA THR A 127 -0.16 -1.36 -5.00
C THR A 127 0.97 -0.44 -4.59
N ALA A 128 2.22 -0.82 -4.88
CA ALA A 128 3.37 0.02 -4.58
C ALA A 128 4.39 0.01 -5.71
N MET A 129 5.49 0.71 -5.47
CA MET A 129 6.60 0.78 -6.40
C MET A 129 7.92 0.81 -5.65
N VAL A 130 8.95 0.30 -6.31
CA VAL A 130 10.31 0.34 -5.78
C VAL A 130 11.24 0.92 -6.83
N LYS A 131 12.02 1.91 -6.40
CA LYS A 131 13.07 2.52 -7.18
C LYS A 131 14.38 1.75 -7.05
N LEU A 132 14.92 1.34 -8.19
CA LEU A 132 16.25 0.74 -8.29
C LEU A 132 17.16 1.72 -9.02
N GLU A 133 18.15 2.22 -8.31
CA GLU A 133 19.17 3.13 -8.84
C GLU A 133 20.53 2.44 -8.77
N LYS A 134 21.27 2.52 -9.87
CA LYS A 134 22.70 2.23 -9.89
C LYS A 134 23.45 3.54 -10.06
N VAL A 135 24.32 3.82 -9.10
CA VAL A 135 25.11 5.05 -9.05
C VAL A 135 26.58 4.66 -9.11
N SER A 136 27.36 5.35 -9.94
CA SER A 136 28.81 5.15 -10.08
C SER A 136 29.56 5.61 -8.83
N GLU A 137 30.85 5.26 -8.73
CA GLU A 137 31.73 5.75 -7.65
C GLU A 137 31.79 7.29 -7.60
N ASP A 138 31.69 7.95 -8.76
CA ASP A 138 31.66 9.42 -8.90
C ASP A 138 30.27 10.03 -8.64
N LYS A 139 29.35 9.27 -8.02
CA LYS A 139 27.98 9.68 -7.69
C LYS A 139 27.11 10.06 -8.89
N GLN A 140 27.43 9.56 -10.08
CA GLN A 140 26.59 9.77 -11.26
C GLN A 140 25.57 8.64 -11.38
N LEU A 141 24.33 8.98 -11.67
CA LEU A 141 23.28 7.99 -11.96
C LEU A 141 23.62 7.29 -13.29
N GLU A 142 23.82 5.97 -13.26
CA GLU A 142 24.10 5.16 -14.45
C GLU A 142 22.85 4.44 -14.96
N GLU A 143 21.98 4.03 -14.04
CA GLU A 143 20.82 3.20 -14.34
C GLU A 143 19.66 3.54 -13.43
N THR A 144 18.45 3.53 -13.99
CA THR A 144 17.21 3.68 -13.25
C THR A 144 16.24 2.59 -13.69
N ARG A 145 15.61 1.93 -12.73
CA ARG A 145 14.53 0.98 -12.97
C ARG A 145 13.41 1.26 -11.99
N LEU A 146 12.17 1.20 -12.48
CA LEU A 146 10.97 1.32 -11.68
C LEU A 146 10.27 -0.04 -11.66
N ILE A 147 10.09 -0.61 -10.47
CA ILE A 147 9.34 -1.85 -10.29
C ILE A 147 7.98 -1.51 -9.71
N LEU A 148 6.91 -2.03 -10.31
CA LEU A 148 5.57 -2.00 -9.73
C LEU A 148 5.23 -3.33 -9.08
N THR A 149 4.60 -3.25 -7.92
CA THR A 149 4.37 -4.37 -7.01
C THR A 149 2.91 -4.47 -6.60
N ALA A 150 2.50 -5.66 -6.15
CA ALA A 150 1.18 -5.95 -5.61
C ALA A 150 1.24 -7.20 -4.74
N ASP A 151 0.21 -7.43 -3.92
CA ASP A 151 0.08 -8.66 -3.12
C ASP A 151 -0.18 -9.93 -3.96
N ALA A 152 -0.59 -9.75 -5.22
CA ALA A 152 -0.87 -10.85 -6.14
C ALA A 152 -0.30 -10.63 -7.54
N GLY A 153 0.33 -11.68 -8.06
CA GLY A 153 0.99 -11.72 -9.37
C GLY A 153 2.47 -11.34 -9.29
N ARG A 154 3.18 -11.45 -10.42
CA ARG A 154 4.59 -11.04 -10.46
C ARG A 154 4.70 -9.51 -10.46
N TYR A 155 5.83 -9.03 -9.98
CA TYR A 155 6.20 -7.63 -10.12
C TYR A 155 6.59 -7.30 -11.56
N TRP A 156 6.45 -6.03 -11.93
CA TRP A 156 6.66 -5.57 -13.30
C TRP A 156 7.68 -4.45 -13.36
N GLU A 157 8.65 -4.60 -14.25
CA GLU A 157 9.56 -3.53 -14.61
C GLU A 157 8.88 -2.56 -15.59
N VAL A 158 9.03 -1.27 -15.31
CA VAL A 158 8.50 -0.18 -16.11
C VAL A 158 9.61 0.82 -16.42
N ASP A 159 9.55 1.42 -17.60
CA ASP A 159 10.42 2.52 -17.99
C ASP A 159 9.98 3.83 -17.31
N PRO A 160 10.78 4.44 -16.42
CA PRO A 160 10.36 5.65 -15.68
C PRO A 160 10.24 6.89 -16.59
N VAL A 161 10.86 6.87 -17.78
CA VAL A 161 10.78 7.98 -18.74
C VAL A 161 9.50 7.88 -19.56
N SER A 162 9.29 6.76 -20.26
CA SER A 162 8.16 6.56 -21.18
C SER A 162 6.90 5.98 -20.54
N LEU A 163 7.01 5.51 -19.29
CA LEU A 163 5.99 4.76 -18.55
C LEU A 163 5.56 3.46 -19.25
N ASP A 164 6.39 2.92 -20.15
CA ASP A 164 6.11 1.64 -20.82
C ASP A 164 6.34 0.45 -19.89
N THR A 165 5.35 -0.42 -19.81
CA THR A 165 5.51 -1.75 -19.20
C THR A 165 6.51 -2.59 -19.99
N ILE A 166 7.59 -3.04 -19.34
CA ILE A 166 8.70 -3.73 -19.99
C ILE A 166 8.52 -5.26 -19.92
N THR A 167 8.61 -5.84 -18.72
CA THR A 167 8.61 -7.29 -18.52
C THR A 167 8.32 -7.61 -17.04
N PRO A 168 7.72 -8.77 -16.71
CA PRO A 168 7.63 -9.21 -15.33
C PRO A 168 9.01 -9.63 -14.83
N ILE A 169 9.22 -9.55 -13.51
CA ILE A 169 10.40 -10.12 -12.87
C ILE A 169 10.22 -11.64 -12.86
N GLY A 170 11.01 -12.34 -13.68
CA GLY A 170 11.06 -13.80 -13.69
C GLY A 170 9.91 -14.54 -14.41
N TYR A 171 10.16 -15.80 -14.72
CA TYR A 171 9.13 -16.77 -15.12
C TYR A 171 8.43 -17.32 -13.87
N PHE A 172 7.15 -17.70 -13.95
CA PHE A 172 6.42 -18.25 -12.79
C PHE A 172 7.11 -19.43 -12.10
N ASP A 173 7.79 -20.30 -12.83
CA ASP A 173 8.55 -21.44 -12.29
C ASP A 173 9.89 -21.06 -11.63
N GLN A 174 10.18 -19.77 -11.51
CA GLN A 174 11.26 -19.22 -10.70
C GLN A 174 10.76 -18.66 -9.37
N HIS A 175 9.44 -18.57 -9.18
CA HIS A 175 8.80 -18.10 -7.96
C HIS A 175 8.23 -19.27 -7.15
N ILE A 176 7.95 -19.00 -5.89
CA ILE A 176 7.14 -19.85 -5.03
C ILE A 176 5.66 -19.60 -5.32
N VAL A 177 5.13 -20.39 -6.25
CA VAL A 177 3.71 -20.31 -6.63
C VAL A 177 2.79 -20.85 -5.53
N SER A 178 1.73 -20.10 -5.24
CA SER A 178 0.73 -20.41 -4.22
C SER A 178 -0.34 -21.36 -4.75
N VAL A 179 -0.87 -21.14 -5.96
CA VAL A 179 -1.83 -22.04 -6.64
C VAL A 179 -1.43 -22.29 -8.10
N PRO A 180 -1.12 -23.54 -8.50
CA PRO A 180 -0.34 -23.80 -9.72
C PRO A 180 -1.13 -24.02 -11.03
N LEU A 181 -2.44 -24.24 -10.99
CA LEU A 181 -3.20 -24.83 -12.12
C LEU A 181 -3.77 -23.80 -13.10
N SER A 182 -2.93 -22.96 -13.72
CA SER A 182 -3.37 -22.04 -14.79
C SER A 182 -2.20 -21.52 -15.63
N ILE A 183 -2.51 -20.74 -16.68
CA ILE A 183 -1.50 -20.03 -17.50
C ILE A 183 -0.86 -18.89 -16.68
N LEU A 184 -1.65 -18.27 -15.82
CA LEU A 184 -1.28 -17.22 -14.88
C LEU A 184 -1.54 -17.72 -13.45
N PRO A 185 -0.66 -18.56 -12.89
CA PRO A 185 -0.88 -19.14 -11.57
C PRO A 185 -0.97 -18.06 -10.48
N VAL A 186 -1.58 -18.42 -9.35
CA VAL A 186 -1.66 -17.49 -8.21
C VAL A 186 -0.30 -17.44 -7.55
N LEU A 187 0.30 -16.25 -7.59
CA LEU A 187 1.50 -15.90 -6.83
C LEU A 187 1.07 -14.90 -5.77
N GLU A 188 1.17 -15.27 -4.49
CA GLU A 188 0.99 -14.38 -3.35
C GLU A 188 2.34 -13.89 -2.86
N ASN A 189 2.50 -12.58 -2.76
CA ASN A 189 3.74 -11.93 -2.39
C ASN A 189 3.48 -10.63 -1.62
N THR A 190 4.53 -9.97 -1.14
CA THR A 190 4.41 -8.65 -0.49
C THR A 190 4.16 -7.55 -1.52
N ALA A 191 3.36 -6.54 -1.20
CA ALA A 191 3.33 -5.30 -1.96
C ALA A 191 4.54 -4.40 -1.69
N HIS A 192 5.18 -4.50 -0.52
CA HIS A 192 6.35 -3.68 -0.12
C HIS A 192 7.64 -4.50 -0.01
N PRO A 193 8.22 -4.94 -1.14
CA PRO A 193 9.58 -5.47 -1.14
C PRO A 193 10.58 -4.34 -0.90
N PHE A 194 11.77 -4.69 -0.46
CA PHE A 194 12.82 -3.75 -0.11
C PHE A 194 13.99 -3.85 -1.08
N TYR A 195 14.47 -2.71 -1.58
CA TYR A 195 15.71 -2.65 -2.35
C TYR A 195 16.85 -2.15 -1.48
N ASP A 196 17.81 -3.02 -1.17
CA ASP A 196 18.98 -2.65 -0.38
C ASP A 196 20.03 -2.01 -1.30
N LYS A 197 20.23 -0.69 -1.17
CA LYS A 197 21.20 0.05 -1.97
C LYS A 197 22.65 -0.37 -1.69
N LYS A 198 22.96 -0.94 -0.52
CA LYS A 198 24.33 -1.37 -0.17
C LYS A 198 24.67 -2.70 -0.82
N THR A 199 23.75 -3.66 -0.76
CA THR A 199 23.98 -4.99 -1.34
C THR A 199 23.49 -5.12 -2.78
N GLN A 200 22.71 -4.14 -3.26
CA GLN A 200 22.02 -4.15 -4.57
C GLN A 200 21.04 -5.33 -4.72
N GLU A 201 20.57 -5.87 -3.59
CA GLU A 201 19.63 -6.98 -3.52
C GLU A 201 18.20 -6.46 -3.42
N PHE A 202 17.30 -7.09 -4.19
CA PHE A 202 15.87 -6.87 -4.08
C PHE A 202 15.25 -8.00 -3.25
N ILE A 203 14.68 -7.63 -2.10
CA ILE A 203 14.24 -8.53 -1.04
C ILE A 203 12.71 -8.55 -1.02
N THR A 204 12.12 -9.73 -1.19
CA THR A 204 10.67 -9.92 -1.16
C THR A 204 10.28 -11.13 -0.31
N CYS A 205 8.97 -11.33 -0.14
CA CYS A 205 8.36 -12.45 0.55
C CYS A 205 7.29 -13.08 -0.35
N GLU A 206 7.33 -14.40 -0.48
CA GLU A 206 6.38 -15.20 -1.27
C GLU A 206 5.76 -16.30 -0.42
N LEU A 207 4.50 -16.66 -0.73
CA LEU A 207 3.74 -17.64 0.06
C LEU A 207 3.42 -18.89 -0.74
N LYS A 208 3.59 -20.05 -0.11
CA LYS A 208 3.10 -21.34 -0.63
C LYS A 208 1.94 -21.84 0.21
N LEU A 209 0.79 -22.00 -0.44
CA LEU A 209 -0.40 -22.56 0.18
C LEU A 209 -0.21 -24.03 0.59
N LYS A 210 -0.65 -24.38 1.80
CA LYS A 210 -0.73 -25.75 2.31
C LYS A 210 -2.18 -26.20 2.33
N LEU A 211 -2.45 -27.35 1.72
CA LEU A 211 -3.75 -28.01 1.83
C LEU A 211 -3.87 -28.65 3.21
N ILE A 212 -4.74 -28.11 4.07
CA ILE A 212 -5.06 -28.69 5.39
C ILE A 212 -6.24 -29.66 5.25
N SER A 213 -6.22 -30.77 6.00
CA SER A 213 -7.39 -31.65 6.14
C SER A 213 -8.49 -30.93 6.93
N GLY A 214 -9.58 -30.53 6.26
CA GLY A 214 -10.67 -29.79 6.91
C GLY A 214 -11.66 -29.09 5.97
N GLY A 215 -11.30 -28.94 4.69
CA GLY A 215 -12.20 -28.49 3.63
C GLY A 215 -11.72 -27.23 2.90
N MET A 216 -12.18 -27.03 1.67
CA MET A 216 -11.82 -25.95 0.74
C MET A 216 -12.35 -24.56 1.15
N LEU A 217 -12.95 -24.45 2.34
CA LEU A 217 -13.68 -23.29 2.88
C LEU A 217 -13.00 -22.65 4.09
N LYS A 218 -11.80 -23.13 4.48
CA LYS A 218 -10.95 -22.43 5.44
C LYS A 218 -9.90 -21.65 4.68
N ASP A 219 -9.50 -20.49 5.18
CA ASP A 219 -8.29 -19.84 4.71
C ASP A 219 -7.11 -20.79 5.01
N LEU A 220 -6.26 -20.99 4.01
CA LEU A 220 -5.33 -22.10 3.95
C LEU A 220 -3.99 -21.66 4.51
N ASP A 221 -3.45 -22.41 5.49
CA ASP A 221 -2.10 -22.18 6.05
C ASP A 221 -1.06 -21.94 4.96
N LYS A 222 -0.20 -20.94 5.17
CA LYS A 222 0.82 -20.59 4.18
C LYS A 222 2.21 -20.81 4.73
N SER A 223 3.04 -21.49 3.94
CA SER A 223 4.49 -21.50 4.18
C SER A 223 5.10 -20.22 3.62
N VAL A 224 5.98 -19.61 4.40
CA VAL A 224 6.60 -18.33 4.07
C VAL A 224 8.00 -18.52 3.50
N TYR A 225 8.34 -17.74 2.48
CA TYR A 225 9.66 -17.71 1.88
C TYR A 225 10.16 -16.27 1.75
N ILE A 226 11.36 -15.98 2.24
CA ILE A 226 12.11 -14.80 1.82
C ILE A 226 12.70 -15.11 0.44
N VAL A 227 12.60 -14.18 -0.49
CA VAL A 227 13.16 -14.32 -1.84
C VAL A 227 14.06 -13.13 -2.13
N LEU A 228 15.30 -13.43 -2.53
CA LEU A 228 16.27 -12.42 -2.98
C LEU A 228 16.40 -12.44 -4.49
N TRP A 229 16.55 -11.27 -5.09
CA TRP A 229 16.89 -11.11 -6.49
C TRP A 229 18.10 -10.20 -6.64
N ASP A 230 19.15 -10.74 -7.24
CA ASP A 230 20.43 -10.07 -7.53
C ASP A 230 20.37 -9.13 -8.73
N GLN A 231 19.17 -8.92 -9.28
CA GLN A 231 18.90 -8.20 -10.52
C GLN A 231 19.52 -8.80 -11.77
N GLN A 232 20.31 -9.89 -11.67
CA GLN A 232 21.10 -10.42 -12.77
C GLN A 232 20.42 -11.62 -13.40
N LYS A 233 20.02 -12.67 -12.65
CA LYS A 233 19.29 -13.81 -13.27
C LYS A 233 18.38 -14.62 -12.38
N GLN A 234 18.64 -14.77 -11.08
CA GLN A 234 17.94 -15.79 -10.28
C GLN A 234 17.27 -15.21 -9.05
N LEU A 235 16.02 -15.64 -8.86
CA LEU A 235 15.30 -15.52 -7.61
C LEU A 235 15.76 -16.64 -6.69
N LYS A 236 16.10 -16.29 -5.45
CA LYS A 236 16.62 -17.22 -4.47
C LYS A 236 15.72 -17.26 -3.24
N PRO A 237 14.88 -18.29 -3.09
CA PRO A 237 14.03 -18.45 -1.91
C PRO A 237 14.72 -19.08 -0.68
N TRP A 238 14.27 -18.73 0.51
CA TRP A 238 14.54 -19.46 1.76
C TRP A 238 13.24 -19.63 2.52
N LYS A 239 12.86 -20.88 2.80
CA LYS A 239 11.68 -21.17 3.60
C LYS A 239 11.92 -20.81 5.07
N LEU A 240 11.05 -20.03 5.67
CA LEU A 240 11.12 -19.77 7.12
C LEU A 240 10.78 -21.04 7.90
N GLN A 241 11.69 -21.47 8.77
CA GLN A 241 11.48 -22.63 9.63
C GLN A 241 10.43 -22.31 10.70
N GLY A 242 9.42 -23.17 10.83
CA GLY A 242 8.38 -23.05 11.85
C GLY A 242 7.33 -21.97 11.62
N ALA A 243 7.50 -21.08 10.62
CA ALA A 243 6.54 -20.03 10.32
C ALA A 243 5.36 -20.56 9.49
N ILE A 244 4.15 -20.23 9.94
CA ILE A 244 2.90 -20.40 9.21
C ILE A 244 2.17 -19.07 9.31
N LEU A 245 1.74 -18.56 8.16
CA LEU A 245 0.92 -17.37 8.05
C LEU A 245 -0.51 -17.80 7.78
N ASP A 246 -1.42 -17.17 8.51
CA ASP A 246 -2.85 -17.22 8.24
C ASP A 246 -3.29 -16.01 7.38
N GLY A 247 -2.60 -14.87 7.55
CA GLY A 247 -2.87 -13.63 6.86
C GLY A 247 -2.09 -13.42 5.55
N SER A 248 -1.59 -12.20 5.40
CA SER A 248 -0.70 -11.78 4.30
C SER A 248 0.57 -11.16 4.90
N PRO A 249 1.75 -11.34 4.27
CA PRO A 249 2.92 -10.58 4.66
C PRO A 249 2.71 -9.09 4.40
N HIS A 250 2.05 -8.73 3.28
CA HIS A 250 1.84 -7.39 2.68
C HIS A 250 3.08 -6.48 2.60
N SER A 251 3.91 -6.39 3.63
CA SER A 251 5.19 -5.70 3.73
C SER A 251 6.34 -6.63 4.08
N VAL A 252 7.55 -6.28 3.64
CA VAL A 252 8.81 -6.80 4.19
C VAL A 252 9.56 -5.65 4.83
N ILE A 253 10.04 -5.84 6.06
CA ILE A 253 10.80 -4.83 6.79
C ILE A 253 12.26 -5.27 6.85
N VAL A 254 13.18 -4.39 6.48
CA VAL A 254 14.61 -4.71 6.38
C VAL A 254 15.43 -3.72 7.19
N THR A 255 16.42 -4.28 7.90
CA THR A 255 17.49 -3.56 8.59
C THR A 255 18.84 -4.07 8.10
N GLU A 256 19.94 -3.52 8.61
CA GLU A 256 21.29 -4.03 8.37
C GLU A 256 21.44 -5.51 8.75
N ASP A 257 20.76 -5.96 9.81
CA ASP A 257 20.98 -7.29 10.41
C ASP A 257 19.80 -8.25 10.24
N TYR A 258 18.58 -7.73 10.08
CA TYR A 258 17.34 -8.50 10.11
C TYR A 258 16.45 -8.23 8.90
N ILE A 259 15.79 -9.29 8.44
CA ILE A 259 14.59 -9.25 7.62
C ILE A 259 13.42 -9.66 8.50
N MET A 260 12.35 -8.87 8.51
CA MET A 260 11.19 -9.10 9.35
C MET A 260 9.95 -9.23 8.47
N ILE A 261 9.19 -10.29 8.70
CA ILE A 261 7.99 -10.66 7.94
C ILE A 261 6.78 -10.59 8.88
N PRO A 262 5.97 -9.53 8.80
CA PRO A 262 4.71 -9.44 9.52
C PRO A 262 3.72 -10.53 9.05
N ASP A 263 2.84 -10.97 9.93
CA ASP A 263 1.61 -11.68 9.57
C ASP A 263 0.44 -10.73 9.82
N MET A 264 -0.09 -10.15 8.74
CA MET A 264 -1.11 -9.09 8.79
C MET A 264 -2.52 -9.66 8.65
N PRO A 265 -3.54 -9.01 9.24
CA PRO A 265 -4.94 -9.48 9.24
C PRO A 265 -5.63 -9.52 7.87
N PHE A 266 -4.89 -9.39 6.78
CA PHE A 266 -5.40 -9.52 5.41
C PHE A 266 -5.39 -10.99 4.99
N GLN A 267 -6.36 -11.74 5.50
CA GLN A 267 -6.56 -13.14 5.14
C GLN A 267 -6.91 -13.25 3.64
N MET A 268 -6.07 -13.99 2.92
CA MET A 268 -6.26 -14.32 1.51
C MET A 268 -6.38 -15.82 1.36
N GLY A 269 -7.49 -16.29 0.79
CA GLY A 269 -7.72 -17.71 0.54
C GLY A 269 -8.42 -17.95 -0.80
N VAL A 270 -8.49 -19.22 -1.19
CA VAL A 270 -9.12 -19.64 -2.47
C VAL A 270 -10.59 -19.18 -2.52
N ALA A 271 -11.29 -19.22 -1.40
CA ALA A 271 -12.67 -18.73 -1.33
C ALA A 271 -12.78 -17.23 -1.64
N LYS A 272 -11.93 -16.40 -1.02
CA LYS A 272 -11.87 -14.95 -1.31
C LYS A 272 -11.51 -14.67 -2.76
N LEU A 273 -10.51 -15.36 -3.31
CA LEU A 273 -10.14 -15.28 -4.72
C LEU A 273 -11.32 -15.58 -5.66
N LEU A 274 -12.16 -16.55 -5.29
CA LEU A 274 -13.37 -16.92 -6.04
C LEU A 274 -14.59 -16.02 -5.73
N GLY A 275 -14.44 -15.00 -4.87
CA GLY A 275 -15.53 -14.11 -4.46
C GLY A 275 -16.57 -14.75 -3.56
N ILE A 276 -16.22 -15.87 -2.92
CA ILE A 276 -17.06 -16.54 -1.92
C ILE A 276 -16.88 -15.81 -0.58
N ARG A 277 -17.99 -15.35 -0.01
CA ARG A 277 -18.00 -14.66 1.29
C ARG A 277 -17.71 -15.67 2.40
N ILE A 278 -16.55 -15.53 3.03
CA ILE A 278 -16.18 -16.23 4.26
C ILE A 278 -15.90 -15.18 5.31
N LYS A 279 -16.46 -15.37 6.51
CA LYS A 279 -16.15 -14.52 7.66
C LYS A 279 -14.69 -14.76 8.05
N PRO A 280 -13.87 -13.73 8.27
CA PRO A 280 -12.52 -13.91 8.80
C PRO A 280 -12.55 -14.78 10.06
N GLU A 281 -11.76 -15.86 10.11
CA GLU A 281 -11.88 -16.88 11.18
C GLU A 281 -11.32 -16.36 12.53
N GLU A 282 -10.39 -15.39 12.56
CA GLU A 282 -9.74 -14.92 13.79
C GLU A 282 -9.43 -13.41 13.78
N THR A 283 -9.68 -12.74 14.90
CA THR A 283 -9.19 -11.37 15.14
C THR A 283 -7.68 -11.41 15.39
N TYR A 284 -6.93 -10.39 14.94
CA TYR A 284 -5.50 -10.23 15.23
C TYR A 284 -5.31 -9.27 16.43
N PRO A 285 -5.53 -9.70 17.70
CA PRO A 285 -5.40 -8.82 18.86
C PRO A 285 -3.95 -8.34 19.06
N LYS A 286 -3.00 -9.05 18.45
CA LYS A 286 -1.58 -8.74 18.51
C LYS A 286 -0.99 -8.79 17.12
N THR A 287 -0.08 -7.87 16.87
CA THR A 287 0.79 -7.88 15.70
C THR A 287 1.81 -8.99 15.88
N GLN A 288 2.06 -9.73 14.82
CA GLN A 288 2.96 -10.87 14.78
C GLN A 288 4.02 -10.62 13.72
N ILE A 289 5.29 -10.74 14.06
CA ILE A 289 6.39 -10.52 13.12
C ILE A 289 7.43 -11.62 13.28
N TYR A 290 7.78 -12.29 12.18
CA TYR A 290 8.85 -13.27 12.13
C TYR A 290 10.17 -12.59 11.76
N LEU A 291 11.17 -12.69 12.64
CA LEU A 291 12.50 -12.13 12.46
C LEU A 291 13.47 -13.19 11.94
N VAL A 292 14.21 -12.83 10.90
CA VAL A 292 15.27 -13.63 10.29
C VAL A 292 16.54 -12.81 10.29
N LYS A 293 17.65 -13.37 10.80
CA LYS A 293 18.96 -12.72 10.67
C LYS A 293 19.45 -12.85 9.24
N ARG A 294 19.91 -11.74 8.64
CA ARG A 294 20.42 -11.72 7.27
C ARG A 294 21.59 -12.66 7.05
N GLN A 295 22.51 -12.72 8.02
CA GLN A 295 23.66 -13.64 7.99
C GLN A 295 23.29 -15.13 7.94
N ASP A 296 22.06 -15.50 8.29
CA ASP A 296 21.59 -16.88 8.27
C ASP A 296 21.07 -17.30 6.87
N LEU A 297 20.91 -16.35 5.94
CA LEU A 297 20.54 -16.59 4.53
C LEU A 297 21.74 -17.08 3.73
N LYS A 298 22.24 -18.26 4.09
CA LYS A 298 23.40 -18.88 3.44
C LYS A 298 23.03 -19.48 2.09
N GLU A 299 23.95 -19.45 1.15
CA GLU A 299 23.66 -19.80 -0.24
C GLU A 299 23.31 -21.27 -0.45
N GLU A 300 23.91 -22.14 0.35
CA GLU A 300 23.76 -23.59 0.34
C GLU A 300 22.46 -24.06 1.02
N GLU A 301 21.81 -23.17 1.77
CA GLU A 301 20.61 -23.48 2.54
C GLU A 301 19.34 -23.15 1.75
N THR A 302 18.28 -23.91 2.02
CA THR A 302 16.94 -23.70 1.43
C THR A 302 15.89 -23.33 2.46
N THR A 303 16.30 -23.29 3.73
CA THR A 303 15.49 -22.92 4.87
C THR A 303 16.29 -22.02 5.79
N VAL A 304 15.61 -21.15 6.52
CA VAL A 304 16.25 -20.18 7.42
C VAL A 304 15.52 -20.16 8.78
N PRO A 305 16.24 -20.14 9.91
CA PRO A 305 15.61 -20.01 11.21
C PRO A 305 14.87 -18.67 11.32
N SER A 306 13.70 -18.69 11.96
CA SER A 306 12.92 -17.49 12.23
C SER A 306 12.49 -17.43 13.70
N ARG A 307 12.31 -16.22 14.23
CA ARG A 307 11.86 -15.98 15.62
C ARG A 307 10.63 -15.08 15.60
N LEU A 308 9.53 -15.54 16.20
CA LEU A 308 8.31 -14.75 16.30
C LEU A 308 8.41 -13.75 17.46
N ILE A 309 8.10 -12.49 17.18
CA ILE A 309 7.76 -11.49 18.20
C ILE A 309 6.29 -11.13 18.09
N THR A 310 5.71 -10.68 19.20
CA THR A 310 4.35 -10.15 19.22
C THR A 310 4.25 -8.91 20.09
N PHE A 311 3.36 -7.99 19.72
CA PHE A 311 3.01 -6.79 20.48
C PHE A 311 1.56 -6.39 20.23
N ASN A 312 1.00 -5.47 21.02
CA ASN A 312 -0.44 -5.19 20.99
C ASN A 312 -0.90 -4.48 19.70
N GLY A 313 -2.16 -4.68 19.32
CA GLY A 313 -2.81 -4.01 18.19
C GLY A 313 -2.63 -4.74 16.87
N ASP A 314 -3.40 -4.32 15.87
CA ASP A 314 -3.48 -4.90 14.52
C ASP A 314 -2.80 -3.99 13.49
N SER A 315 -1.54 -4.29 13.21
CA SER A 315 -0.71 -3.48 12.32
C SER A 315 -0.85 -3.93 10.87
N TYR A 316 -0.82 -2.96 9.96
CA TYR A 316 -0.84 -3.21 8.51
C TYR A 316 0.21 -2.43 7.71
N HIS A 317 0.88 -1.46 8.33
CA HIS A 317 1.97 -0.70 7.73
C HIS A 317 3.07 -0.43 8.77
N PHE A 318 4.31 -0.23 8.31
CA PHE A 318 5.48 -0.21 9.18
C PHE A 318 6.60 0.74 8.72
N LEU A 319 7.02 1.65 9.59
CA LEU A 319 8.22 2.47 9.40
C LEU A 319 9.33 1.94 10.31
N CYS A 320 10.48 1.58 9.74
CA CYS A 320 11.59 1.02 10.50
C CYS A 320 12.88 1.74 10.13
N ASN A 321 13.72 2.02 11.13
CA ASN A 321 15.09 2.46 10.88
C ASN A 321 15.89 1.33 10.24
N TYR A 322 16.75 1.65 9.27
CA TYR A 322 17.59 0.63 8.63
C TYR A 322 18.70 0.16 9.59
N HIS A 323 19.28 1.06 10.37
CA HIS A 323 20.31 0.72 11.36
C HIS A 323 19.73 0.45 12.73
N SER A 324 20.35 -0.51 13.41
CA SER A 324 20.16 -0.70 14.83
C SER A 324 20.96 0.33 15.61
N THR A 325 20.39 0.86 16.70
CA THR A 325 21.13 1.72 17.64
C THR A 325 21.43 0.91 18.89
N ASN A 326 22.71 0.64 19.17
CA ASN A 326 23.12 -0.23 20.29
C ASN A 326 22.45 -1.62 20.25
N GLY A 327 22.27 -2.20 19.05
CA GLY A 327 21.59 -3.49 18.88
C GLY A 327 20.06 -3.44 18.96
N GLN A 328 19.48 -2.24 19.07
CA GLN A 328 18.04 -2.03 19.15
C GLN A 328 17.47 -1.57 17.81
N ILE A 329 16.45 -2.27 17.32
CA ILE A 329 15.66 -1.90 16.16
C ILE A 329 14.50 -1.02 16.65
N GLN A 330 14.32 0.13 16.02
CA GLN A 330 13.19 1.02 16.26
C GLN A 330 12.20 0.90 15.10
N LEU A 331 10.98 0.49 15.45
CA LEU A 331 9.89 0.23 14.52
C LEU A 331 8.67 1.04 14.95
N VAL A 332 8.00 1.67 14.00
CA VAL A 332 6.66 2.23 14.18
C VAL A 332 5.69 1.39 13.37
N ALA A 333 4.69 0.86 14.05
CA ALA A 333 3.59 0.12 13.45
C ALA A 333 2.34 1.02 13.37
N ILE A 334 1.71 1.04 12.20
CA ILE A 334 0.47 1.78 11.94
C ILE A 334 -0.69 0.80 12.05
N GLN A 335 -1.68 1.13 12.89
CA GLN A 335 -2.71 0.20 13.36
C GLN A 335 -4.11 0.81 13.29
N ASN A 336 -5.11 -0.04 13.04
CA ASN A 336 -6.51 0.37 13.09
C ASN A 336 -7.46 -0.82 13.26
N ALA A 337 -8.21 -0.82 14.36
CA ALA A 337 -9.06 -1.92 14.81
C ALA A 337 -10.28 -2.24 13.93
N THR A 338 -10.68 -1.38 12.99
CA THR A 338 -11.97 -1.55 12.30
C THR A 338 -11.90 -1.44 10.79
N ILE A 339 -10.69 -1.54 10.23
CA ILE A 339 -10.50 -1.63 8.79
C ILE A 339 -10.34 -3.08 8.34
N SER A 340 -10.73 -3.36 7.11
CA SER A 340 -10.36 -4.58 6.39
C SER A 340 -10.19 -4.26 4.91
N LEU A 341 -8.96 -4.43 4.40
CA LEU A 341 -8.66 -4.14 3.00
C LEU A 341 -9.07 -5.28 2.05
N THR A 342 -9.50 -6.43 2.61
CA THR A 342 -9.95 -7.60 1.83
C THR A 342 -11.45 -7.57 1.55
N GLU A 343 -12.17 -6.67 2.22
CA GLU A 343 -13.61 -6.47 2.13
C GLU A 343 -13.93 -5.12 1.50
N ALA A 344 -15.03 -5.06 0.77
CA ALA A 344 -15.52 -3.82 0.17
C ALA A 344 -17.03 -3.69 0.31
N ILE A 345 -17.53 -2.46 0.12
CA ILE A 345 -18.96 -2.17 0.05
C ILE A 345 -19.58 -2.90 -1.15
N GLU A 346 -20.60 -3.72 -0.90
CA GLU A 346 -21.32 -4.46 -1.91
C GLU A 346 -22.73 -3.90 -2.18
N LYS A 347 -23.38 -4.39 -3.25
CA LYS A 347 -24.71 -3.91 -3.69
C LYS A 347 -25.84 -4.12 -2.68
N ASP A 348 -25.71 -5.12 -1.82
CA ASP A 348 -26.68 -5.53 -0.81
C ASP A 348 -26.34 -5.00 0.59
N ASP A 349 -25.21 -4.29 0.71
CA ASP A 349 -24.84 -3.61 1.94
C ASP A 349 -25.69 -2.35 2.16
N ILE A 350 -25.80 -1.97 3.43
CA ILE A 350 -26.47 -0.74 3.87
C ILE A 350 -25.51 0.09 4.73
N GLN A 351 -25.68 1.41 4.69
CA GLN A 351 -25.00 2.34 5.58
C GLN A 351 -25.37 2.05 7.04
N HIS A 352 -24.37 1.97 7.93
CA HIS A 352 -24.61 1.57 9.32
C HIS A 352 -25.59 2.51 10.06
N PHE A 353 -25.38 3.82 9.94
CA PHE A 353 -26.08 4.82 10.75
C PHE A 353 -27.45 5.25 10.20
N THR A 354 -27.68 5.13 8.89
CA THR A 354 -28.91 5.59 8.23
C THR A 354 -29.83 4.43 7.83
N GLY A 355 -29.27 3.21 7.72
CA GLY A 355 -29.98 2.04 7.19
C GLY A 355 -30.31 2.11 5.70
N GLN A 356 -29.82 3.12 4.98
CA GLN A 356 -30.04 3.28 3.55
C GLN A 356 -29.12 2.36 2.74
N GLY A 357 -29.59 1.89 1.59
CA GLY A 357 -28.76 1.14 0.64
C GLY A 357 -27.73 2.03 -0.06
N TYR A 358 -26.62 1.44 -0.46
CA TYR A 358 -25.55 2.15 -1.15
C TYR A 358 -25.84 2.40 -2.64
N PRO A 359 -25.68 3.64 -3.13
CA PRO A 359 -25.62 3.93 -4.55
C PRO A 359 -24.47 3.18 -5.26
N PRO A 360 -24.57 2.89 -6.57
CA PRO A 360 -23.56 2.12 -7.31
C PRO A 360 -22.13 2.68 -7.26
N GLU A 361 -21.95 3.99 -7.08
CA GLU A 361 -20.63 4.64 -6.99
C GLU A 361 -19.84 4.29 -5.72
N TYR A 362 -20.48 3.72 -4.70
CA TYR A 362 -19.80 3.25 -3.49
C TYR A 362 -19.34 1.79 -3.62
N HIS A 363 -19.90 1.04 -4.56
CA HIS A 363 -19.62 -0.38 -4.68
C HIS A 363 -18.15 -0.59 -5.03
N GLY A 364 -17.51 -1.51 -4.32
CA GLY A 364 -16.09 -1.81 -4.46
C GLY A 364 -15.16 -0.95 -3.59
N ILE A 365 -15.64 0.11 -2.92
CA ILE A 365 -14.81 0.85 -1.95
C ILE A 365 -14.46 -0.10 -0.77
N PRO A 366 -13.17 -0.36 -0.50
CA PRO A 366 -12.72 -1.20 0.60
C PRO A 366 -13.16 -0.66 1.96
N TRP A 367 -13.23 -1.50 2.98
CA TRP A 367 -13.45 -1.07 4.37
C TRP A 367 -12.18 -0.43 4.96
N MET A 368 -11.70 0.64 4.34
CA MET A 368 -10.52 1.40 4.77
C MET A 368 -10.88 2.61 5.65
N PHE A 369 -12.17 2.94 5.74
CA PHE A 369 -12.68 4.00 6.61
C PHE A 369 -13.12 3.39 7.93
N SER A 370 -12.42 3.77 8.98
CA SER A 370 -12.57 3.25 10.33
C SER A 370 -13.65 3.99 11.11
N PHE A 371 -14.30 3.28 12.03
CA PHE A 371 -15.12 3.86 13.07
C PHE A 371 -14.42 3.88 14.44
N ASP A 372 -13.10 3.71 14.46
CA ASP A 372 -12.26 3.79 15.67
C ASP A 372 -10.99 4.63 15.39
N PRO A 373 -10.41 5.31 16.39
CA PRO A 373 -9.21 6.11 16.19
C PRO A 373 -8.04 5.29 15.64
N GLY A 374 -7.23 5.90 14.78
CA GLY A 374 -6.00 5.28 14.32
C GLY A 374 -4.94 5.27 15.42
N VAL A 375 -4.12 4.22 15.47
CA VAL A 375 -3.06 4.07 16.47
C VAL A 375 -1.72 4.01 15.78
N LEU A 376 -0.76 4.81 16.27
CA LEU A 376 0.65 4.64 15.94
C LEU A 376 1.34 4.00 17.13
N ARG A 377 2.12 2.94 16.90
CA ARG A 377 2.82 2.22 17.96
C ARG A 377 4.31 2.19 17.73
N LYS A 378 5.07 2.85 18.60
CA LYS A 378 6.53 2.76 18.64
C LYS A 378 6.93 1.51 19.40
N VAL A 379 7.76 0.67 18.79
CA VAL A 379 8.23 -0.61 19.31
C VAL A 379 9.75 -0.65 19.23
N VAL A 380 10.39 -1.02 20.34
CA VAL A 380 11.84 -1.26 20.39
C VAL A 380 12.08 -2.76 20.49
N ILE A 381 12.90 -3.29 19.59
CA ILE A 381 13.21 -4.72 19.51
C ILE A 381 14.71 -4.94 19.71
N GLU A 382 15.09 -5.90 20.55
CA GLU A 382 16.48 -6.27 20.82
C GLU A 382 16.58 -7.81 20.97
N ASP A 383 17.55 -8.45 20.32
CA ASP A 383 17.71 -9.93 20.29
C ASP A 383 16.39 -10.70 20.07
N ALA A 384 15.60 -10.23 19.10
CA ALA A 384 14.28 -10.79 18.78
C ALA A 384 13.31 -10.85 19.99
N ARG A 385 13.33 -9.80 20.82
CA ARG A 385 12.37 -9.56 21.89
C ARG A 385 11.88 -8.10 21.84
N VAL A 386 10.62 -7.90 22.16
CA VAL A 386 10.06 -6.55 22.35
C VAL A 386 10.52 -6.04 23.71
N MET A 387 11.25 -4.93 23.71
CA MET A 387 11.81 -4.31 24.91
C MET A 387 10.88 -3.25 25.49
N SER A 388 10.23 -2.48 24.63
CA SER A 388 9.27 -1.46 25.02
C SER A 388 8.28 -1.15 23.91
N GLU A 389 7.09 -0.70 24.31
CA GLU A 389 6.05 -0.20 23.41
C GLU A 389 5.51 1.14 23.92
N GLN A 390 5.22 2.05 23.00
CA GLN A 390 4.46 3.27 23.29
C GLN A 390 3.39 3.45 22.20
N ALA A 391 2.18 3.82 22.60
CA ALA A 391 1.08 4.05 21.67
C ALA A 391 0.71 5.53 21.65
N PHE A 392 0.62 6.08 20.45
CA PHE A 392 0.05 7.39 20.20
C PHE A 392 -1.38 7.21 19.68
N VAL A 393 -2.34 7.80 20.38
CA VAL A 393 -3.76 7.81 20.00
C VAL A 393 -4.27 9.24 20.11
N HIS A 394 -4.91 9.72 19.04
CA HIS A 394 -5.59 11.01 19.06
C HIS A 394 -7.12 10.79 19.01
N PRO A 395 -7.91 11.38 19.92
CA PRO A 395 -9.35 11.11 20.03
C PRO A 395 -10.17 11.57 18.82
N GLY A 396 -9.59 12.43 17.97
CA GLY A 396 -10.24 12.99 16.78
C GLY A 396 -9.66 12.55 15.45
N TRP A 397 -8.64 11.67 15.42
CA TRP A 397 -7.97 11.26 14.18
C TRP A 397 -8.26 9.79 13.87
N PHE A 398 -9.09 9.58 12.84
CA PHE A 398 -9.61 8.28 12.45
C PHE A 398 -9.06 7.85 11.10
N SER A 399 -9.08 6.54 10.85
CA SER A 399 -8.71 5.95 9.56
C SER A 399 -7.28 6.31 9.14
N THR A 400 -6.28 5.70 9.79
CA THR A 400 -4.90 5.77 9.33
C THR A 400 -4.80 5.27 7.88
N THR A 401 -4.18 6.05 7.00
CA THR A 401 -3.95 5.65 5.60
C THR A 401 -2.46 5.50 5.35
N LEU A 402 -1.91 6.32 4.47
CA LEU A 402 -0.52 6.28 4.06
C LEU A 402 0.32 7.23 4.91
N TYR A 403 1.62 6.94 4.95
CA TYR A 403 2.58 7.72 5.69
C TYR A 403 3.85 7.88 4.86
N THR A 404 4.66 8.84 5.26
CA THR A 404 6.02 8.98 4.76
C THR A 404 6.96 9.42 5.89
N ALA A 405 8.25 9.41 5.62
CA ALA A 405 9.29 9.91 6.51
C ALA A 405 10.39 10.54 5.65
N ASP A 406 11.28 11.31 6.25
CA ASP A 406 12.38 11.92 5.51
C ASP A 406 13.41 10.85 5.11
N PRO A 407 13.52 10.47 3.82
CA PRO A 407 14.42 9.40 3.40
C PRO A 407 15.90 9.75 3.61
N ARG A 408 16.23 11.02 3.85
CA ARG A 408 17.60 11.45 4.19
C ARG A 408 18.03 10.93 5.56
N GLU A 409 17.07 10.60 6.42
CA GLU A 409 17.28 10.11 7.78
C GLU A 409 17.31 8.58 7.89
N LEU A 410 17.07 7.84 6.79
CA LEU A 410 17.01 6.37 6.79
C LEU A 410 18.22 5.72 7.49
N GLU A 411 19.40 6.32 7.31
CA GLU A 411 20.66 5.82 7.84
C GLU A 411 20.94 6.28 9.29
N GLN A 412 20.43 7.44 9.72
CA GLN A 412 20.66 7.97 11.08
C GLN A 412 19.52 7.63 12.06
N GLY A 413 18.38 7.20 11.51
CA GLY A 413 17.12 7.01 12.22
C GLY A 413 16.19 8.19 12.04
N TYR A 414 14.93 7.91 11.75
CA TYR A 414 13.92 8.93 11.49
C TYR A 414 13.63 9.78 12.73
N SER A 415 13.43 11.08 12.53
CA SER A 415 13.06 12.04 13.58
C SER A 415 11.54 12.08 13.82
N ALA A 416 10.75 11.78 12.79
CA ALA A 416 9.29 11.78 12.83
C ALA A 416 8.67 10.89 11.75
N ILE A 417 7.41 10.56 11.94
CA ILE A 417 6.52 10.03 10.90
C ILE A 417 5.52 11.12 10.47
N TYR A 418 5.28 11.23 9.17
CA TYR A 418 4.22 12.06 8.60
C TYR A 418 3.06 11.16 8.23
N GLN A 419 2.01 11.15 9.06
CA GLN A 419 0.88 10.25 8.93
C GLN A 419 -0.35 10.98 8.39
N VAL A 420 -0.99 10.39 7.38
CA VAL A 420 -2.31 10.79 6.93
C VAL A 420 -3.40 10.01 7.67
N TYR A 421 -4.41 10.73 8.13
CA TYR A 421 -5.66 10.19 8.65
C TYR A 421 -6.78 10.62 7.69
N ALA A 422 -7.56 9.69 7.14
CA ALA A 422 -8.64 10.00 6.21
C ALA A 422 -9.88 10.59 6.90
N GLY A 423 -9.94 10.55 8.23
CA GLY A 423 -11.06 11.06 9.02
C GLY A 423 -12.09 9.99 9.34
N TYR A 424 -13.23 10.43 9.86
CA TYR A 424 -14.37 9.59 10.21
C TYR A 424 -15.54 10.02 9.33
N VAL A 425 -15.90 9.19 8.36
CA VAL A 425 -16.92 9.50 7.36
C VAL A 425 -18.07 8.49 7.50
N ARG A 426 -19.16 8.92 8.14
CA ARG A 426 -20.25 8.03 8.57
C ARG A 426 -20.92 7.30 7.41
N GLU A 427 -21.00 7.93 6.25
CA GLU A 427 -21.57 7.33 5.05
C GLU A 427 -20.72 6.18 4.49
N LEU A 428 -19.41 6.14 4.76
CA LEU A 428 -18.50 5.08 4.30
C LEU A 428 -18.44 3.86 5.23
N ILE A 429 -19.10 3.93 6.39
CA ILE A 429 -19.17 2.82 7.35
C ILE A 429 -20.36 1.92 7.02
N CYS A 430 -20.04 0.75 6.47
CA CYS A 430 -21.02 -0.27 6.15
C CYS A 430 -21.54 -0.97 7.42
N ARG A 431 -22.82 -1.34 7.45
CA ARG A 431 -23.39 -2.11 8.56
C ARG A 431 -22.68 -3.44 8.77
N ARG A 432 -22.25 -4.10 7.71
CA ARG A 432 -21.52 -5.37 7.77
C ARG A 432 -20.15 -5.19 8.44
N GLN A 433 -19.36 -4.22 7.98
CA GLN A 433 -18.11 -3.81 8.62
C GLN A 433 -18.30 -3.57 10.12
N TYR A 434 -19.31 -2.76 10.48
CA TYR A 434 -19.60 -2.50 11.89
C TYR A 434 -19.87 -3.79 12.67
N MET A 435 -20.74 -4.67 12.17
CA MET A 435 -21.10 -5.89 12.90
C MET A 435 -19.91 -6.86 13.03
N ASP A 436 -19.00 -6.87 12.06
CA ASP A 436 -17.80 -7.71 12.08
C ASP A 436 -16.70 -7.13 12.99
N CYS A 437 -16.63 -5.80 13.13
CA CYS A 437 -15.57 -5.12 13.87
C CYS A 437 -15.98 -4.61 15.27
N ARG A 438 -17.28 -4.47 15.58
CA ARG A 438 -17.75 -3.79 16.81
C ARG A 438 -17.28 -4.45 18.11
N ASP A 439 -17.06 -5.76 18.09
CA ASP A 439 -16.72 -6.56 19.27
C ASP A 439 -15.21 -6.91 19.30
N GLN A 440 -14.40 -6.27 18.46
CA GLN A 440 -12.95 -6.51 18.42
C GLN A 440 -12.25 -5.98 19.67
N SER A 441 -11.30 -6.76 20.20
CA SER A 441 -10.60 -6.44 21.45
C SER A 441 -9.64 -5.25 21.35
N ASN A 442 -9.24 -4.86 20.13
CA ASN A 442 -8.36 -3.72 19.90
C ASN A 442 -9.10 -2.39 19.79
N ARG A 443 -10.44 -2.39 19.81
CA ARG A 443 -11.22 -1.15 19.76
C ARG A 443 -10.95 -0.28 20.99
N ILE A 444 -10.86 1.02 20.74
CA ILE A 444 -10.65 2.05 21.76
C ILE A 444 -11.99 2.60 22.24
N LEU A 445 -12.89 2.91 21.30
CA LEU A 445 -14.19 3.51 21.61
C LEU A 445 -15.28 2.46 21.74
N SER A 446 -16.16 2.65 22.71
CA SER A 446 -17.45 1.99 22.77
C SER A 446 -18.45 2.62 21.80
N ASP A 447 -19.56 1.92 21.54
CA ASP A 447 -20.61 2.39 20.63
C ASP A 447 -21.22 3.74 21.06
N ALA A 448 -21.27 4.03 22.36
CA ALA A 448 -21.79 5.28 22.90
C ALA A 448 -20.81 6.47 22.74
N GLU A 449 -19.54 6.19 22.48
CA GLU A 449 -18.48 7.19 22.32
C GLU A 449 -18.21 7.54 20.86
N LEU A 450 -18.85 6.85 19.91
CA LEU A 450 -18.69 7.12 18.49
C LEU A 450 -19.15 8.54 18.14
N PRO A 451 -18.39 9.29 17.31
CA PRO A 451 -18.79 10.63 16.92
C PRO A 451 -20.16 10.67 16.22
N CYS A 452 -20.97 11.67 16.59
CA CYS A 452 -22.29 11.93 16.01
C CYS A 452 -22.22 12.72 14.69
N HIS A 453 -21.04 13.14 14.26
CA HIS A 453 -20.79 13.88 13.03
C HIS A 453 -19.49 13.41 12.40
N ASP A 454 -19.29 13.72 11.12
CA ASP A 454 -18.05 13.37 10.43
C ASP A 454 -16.88 14.15 11.04
N LEU A 455 -15.69 13.52 11.06
CA LEU A 455 -14.45 14.17 11.48
C LEU A 455 -13.50 14.30 10.28
N PRO A 456 -12.81 15.44 10.15
CA PRO A 456 -12.01 15.76 8.97
C PRO A 456 -10.77 14.87 8.82
N SER A 457 -10.25 14.82 7.59
CA SER A 457 -8.92 14.28 7.32
C SER A 457 -7.83 15.17 7.95
N VAL A 458 -6.72 14.54 8.37
CA VAL A 458 -5.61 15.21 9.06
C VAL A 458 -4.27 14.71 8.54
N LEU A 459 -3.33 15.63 8.33
CA LEU A 459 -1.90 15.32 8.15
C LEU A 459 -1.14 15.72 9.40
N ALA A 460 -0.47 14.78 10.05
CA ALA A 460 0.25 15.02 11.30
C ALA A 460 1.72 14.62 11.22
N LYS A 461 2.60 15.45 11.78
CA LYS A 461 3.99 15.12 12.09
C LYS A 461 4.04 14.61 13.52
N VAL A 462 4.32 13.32 13.70
CA VAL A 462 4.44 12.70 15.03
C VAL A 462 5.92 12.43 15.32
N PRO A 463 6.57 13.22 16.19
CA PRO A 463 8.00 13.12 16.44
C PRO A 463 8.38 11.93 17.34
N PHE A 464 9.55 11.34 17.11
CA PHE A 464 10.00 10.12 17.79
C PHE A 464 10.70 10.38 19.12
N ASP A 465 11.20 11.61 19.32
CA ASP A 465 11.85 12.07 20.55
C ASP A 465 10.87 12.25 21.74
N LYS A 466 9.56 12.22 21.48
CA LYS A 466 8.51 12.33 22.51
C LYS A 466 8.13 10.97 23.09
N ASP A 467 7.63 11.00 24.32
CA ASP A 467 6.88 9.89 24.91
C ASP A 467 5.45 9.91 24.37
N TRP A 468 5.09 8.89 23.59
CA TRP A 468 3.79 8.82 22.92
C TRP A 468 2.64 8.50 23.87
N ASN A 469 2.90 7.80 24.98
CA ASN A 469 1.89 7.54 26.00
C ASN A 469 1.56 8.85 26.73
N GLN A 470 2.58 9.62 27.11
CA GLN A 470 2.40 10.92 27.75
C GLN A 470 1.67 11.90 26.83
N LEU A 471 2.03 11.93 25.55
CA LEU A 471 1.38 12.78 24.56
C LEU A 471 -0.11 12.44 24.40
N THR A 472 -0.45 11.15 24.33
CA THR A 472 -1.85 10.66 24.33
C THR A 472 -2.60 11.10 25.58
N GLU A 473 -1.98 10.97 26.76
CA GLU A 473 -2.58 11.38 28.03
C GLU A 473 -2.84 12.90 28.08
N GLN A 474 -1.88 13.72 27.66
CA GLN A 474 -2.01 15.18 27.63
C GLN A 474 -3.17 15.62 26.73
N ILE A 475 -3.33 15.01 25.56
CA ILE A 475 -4.42 15.30 24.63
C ILE A 475 -5.77 14.87 25.22
N SER A 476 -5.82 13.72 25.90
CA SER A 476 -7.04 13.28 26.61
C SER A 476 -7.41 14.21 27.77
N GLN A 477 -6.42 14.77 28.47
CA GLN A 477 -6.65 15.77 29.51
C GLN A 477 -7.15 17.10 28.91
N GLU A 478 -6.58 17.55 27.78
CA GLU A 478 -7.06 18.72 27.05
C GLU A 478 -8.53 18.56 26.62
N GLN A 479 -8.90 17.39 26.11
CA GLN A 479 -10.29 17.06 25.73
C GLN A 479 -11.27 17.24 26.88
N LYS A 480 -10.86 16.92 28.11
CA LYS A 480 -11.71 17.05 29.32
C LYS A 480 -11.75 18.49 29.84
N ALA A 481 -10.76 19.31 29.50
CA ALA A 481 -10.54 20.64 30.05
C ALA A 481 -10.94 21.78 29.11
N SER A 482 -11.17 21.50 27.83
CA SER A 482 -11.47 22.49 26.79
C SER A 482 -12.67 22.09 25.93
N ASP A 483 -13.38 23.09 25.40
CA ASP A 483 -14.41 22.94 24.36
C ASP A 483 -13.81 22.91 22.93
N THR A 484 -12.48 22.82 22.80
CA THR A 484 -11.79 22.67 21.51
C THR A 484 -12.37 21.47 20.75
N HIS A 485 -12.74 21.67 19.48
CA HIS A 485 -13.22 20.57 18.64
C HIS A 485 -12.19 19.43 18.59
N VAL A 486 -12.66 18.18 18.70
CA VAL A 486 -11.80 17.02 18.95
C VAL A 486 -10.67 16.83 17.94
N SER A 487 -10.87 17.20 16.67
CA SER A 487 -9.84 17.12 15.61
C SER A 487 -8.69 18.11 15.78
N HIS A 488 -8.86 19.15 16.61
CA HIS A 488 -7.91 20.23 16.84
C HIS A 488 -7.20 20.18 18.19
N LEU A 489 -7.43 19.14 19.00
CA LEU A 489 -6.71 18.96 20.26
C LEU A 489 -5.22 18.73 20.00
N GLY A 490 -4.37 19.08 20.97
CA GLY A 490 -2.92 18.89 20.86
C GLY A 490 -2.20 19.90 19.96
N ARG A 491 -2.86 20.98 19.49
CA ARG A 491 -2.22 22.05 18.67
C ARG A 491 -1.00 22.70 19.34
N GLY A 492 -0.91 22.66 20.67
CA GLY A 492 0.26 23.13 21.41
C GLY A 492 1.38 22.09 21.59
N LEU A 493 1.12 20.83 21.22
CA LEU A 493 2.00 19.68 21.46
C LEU A 493 2.57 19.10 20.15
N LEU A 494 1.82 19.20 19.06
CA LEU A 494 2.11 18.60 17.76
C LEU A 494 1.95 19.61 16.63
N ASP A 495 2.62 19.34 15.52
CA ASP A 495 2.44 20.04 14.26
C ASP A 495 1.58 19.19 13.31
N PHE A 496 0.42 19.73 12.94
CA PHE A 496 -0.54 19.03 12.08
C PHE A 496 -1.47 20.01 11.38
N TYR A 497 -2.02 19.55 10.25
CA TYR A 497 -3.03 20.25 9.47
C TYR A 497 -4.34 19.47 9.50
N VAL A 498 -5.43 20.17 9.78
CA VAL A 498 -6.79 19.62 9.71
C VAL A 498 -7.45 20.13 8.43
N CYS A 499 -7.88 19.21 7.58
CA CYS A 499 -8.49 19.54 6.30
C CYS A 499 -9.87 20.18 6.47
N PRO A 500 -10.30 21.03 5.51
CA PRO A 500 -11.69 21.42 5.39
C PRO A 500 -12.60 20.20 5.19
N ASP A 501 -13.87 20.32 5.60
CA ASP A 501 -14.85 19.24 5.44
C ASP A 501 -14.99 18.78 3.98
N GLY A 502 -15.14 17.47 3.78
CA GLY A 502 -15.29 16.85 2.46
C GLY A 502 -13.97 16.63 1.70
N TYR A 503 -12.83 17.10 2.24
CA TYR A 503 -11.50 16.82 1.68
C TYR A 503 -10.85 15.62 2.39
N ILE A 504 -10.29 14.71 1.60
CA ILE A 504 -9.53 13.55 2.08
C ILE A 504 -8.14 13.58 1.44
N LEU A 505 -7.12 13.58 2.30
CA LEU A 505 -5.74 13.35 1.88
C LEU A 505 -5.53 11.86 1.61
N ASP A 506 -4.82 11.55 0.54
CA ASP A 506 -4.63 10.18 0.07
C ASP A 506 -3.14 9.79 0.04
N SER A 507 -2.54 9.54 -1.13
CA SER A 507 -1.09 9.31 -1.25
C SER A 507 -0.28 10.46 -0.70
N ILE A 508 0.82 10.14 -0.01
CA ILE A 508 1.78 11.12 0.51
C ILE A 508 3.21 10.73 0.16
N GLN A 509 3.99 11.69 -0.34
CA GLN A 509 5.41 11.52 -0.66
C GLN A 509 6.26 12.61 -0.02
N PHE A 510 7.31 12.22 0.69
CA PHE A 510 8.39 13.13 1.08
C PHE A 510 9.33 13.38 -0.11
N ILE A 511 9.62 14.65 -0.40
CA ILE A 511 10.56 15.08 -1.43
C ILE A 511 11.80 15.66 -0.73
N PRO A 512 12.96 14.98 -0.78
CA PRO A 512 14.17 15.34 -0.02
C PRO A 512 15.01 16.46 -0.68
N GLN A 513 14.37 17.48 -1.24
CA GLN A 513 15.05 18.67 -1.76
C GLN A 513 15.00 19.81 -0.75
N GLU A 514 16.05 20.62 -0.68
CA GLU A 514 16.14 21.79 0.22
C GLU A 514 15.80 21.39 1.68
N GLN A 515 14.85 22.07 2.34
CA GLN A 515 14.36 21.70 3.67
C GLN A 515 13.51 20.42 3.69
N GLY A 516 12.98 20.00 2.54
CA GLY A 516 12.03 18.91 2.40
C GLY A 516 10.63 19.43 2.08
N TYR A 517 9.85 18.60 1.39
CA TYR A 517 8.45 18.91 1.04
C TYR A 517 7.58 17.65 1.17
N LEU A 518 6.31 17.81 1.49
CA LEU A 518 5.33 16.72 1.42
C LEU A 518 4.35 17.00 0.29
N LEU A 519 4.27 16.12 -0.69
CA LEU A 519 3.25 16.16 -1.72
C LEU A 519 2.15 15.15 -1.38
N THR A 520 0.90 15.60 -1.32
CA THR A 520 -0.26 14.73 -1.13
C THR A 520 -1.23 14.81 -2.30
N THR A 521 -1.79 13.69 -2.75
CA THR A 521 -3.02 13.72 -3.58
C THR A 521 -4.22 13.96 -2.68
N VAL A 522 -5.23 14.67 -3.20
CA VAL A 522 -6.38 15.12 -2.41
C VAL A 522 -7.67 14.89 -3.17
N LEU A 523 -8.56 14.16 -2.53
CA LEU A 523 -9.94 13.96 -2.96
C LEU A 523 -10.77 15.13 -2.43
N THR A 524 -11.47 15.83 -3.32
CA THR A 524 -12.23 17.05 -2.97
C THR A 524 -13.73 16.75 -2.90
N PRO A 525 -14.56 17.64 -2.32
CA PRO A 525 -16.02 17.53 -2.40
C PRO A 525 -16.56 17.79 -3.81
N THR A 526 -15.71 18.27 -4.73
CA THR A 526 -16.04 18.42 -6.15
C THR A 526 -15.53 17.22 -6.96
N LYS A 527 -15.69 17.23 -8.28
CA LYS A 527 -15.07 16.21 -9.14
C LYS A 527 -13.58 16.49 -9.38
N VAL A 528 -13.09 17.70 -9.12
CA VAL A 528 -11.71 18.07 -9.39
C VAL A 528 -10.80 17.39 -8.38
N LEU A 529 -9.79 16.66 -8.86
CA LEU A 529 -8.71 16.15 -8.03
C LEU A 529 -7.68 17.24 -7.80
N GLU A 530 -7.10 17.26 -6.61
CA GLU A 530 -6.05 18.19 -6.25
C GLU A 530 -4.78 17.46 -5.80
N ALA A 531 -3.67 18.19 -5.80
CA ALA A 531 -2.46 17.80 -5.11
C ALA A 531 -1.96 18.99 -4.29
N TRP A 532 -1.58 18.76 -3.04
CA TRP A 532 -1.18 19.81 -2.10
C TRP A 532 0.28 19.60 -1.69
N LEU A 533 1.04 20.69 -1.63
CA LEU A 533 2.42 20.71 -1.19
C LEU A 533 2.49 21.34 0.19
N PHE A 534 3.15 20.69 1.15
CA PHE A 534 3.33 21.19 2.51
C PHE A 534 4.80 21.36 2.84
N ASN A 535 5.07 22.29 3.76
CA ASN A 535 6.33 22.36 4.48
C ASN A 535 6.30 21.37 5.66
N PRO A 536 7.19 20.35 5.70
CA PRO A 536 7.21 19.34 6.76
C PRO A 536 7.55 19.89 8.16
N ASP A 537 8.06 21.11 8.27
CA ASP A 537 8.39 21.73 9.56
C ASP A 537 7.29 22.64 10.10
N ASN A 538 6.21 22.86 9.33
CA ASN A 538 5.15 23.78 9.72
C ASN A 538 3.81 23.43 9.06
N LEU A 539 3.29 22.23 9.32
CA LEU A 539 2.03 21.73 8.78
C LEU A 539 0.84 22.59 9.19
N LYS A 540 0.83 23.16 10.41
CA LYS A 540 -0.26 24.00 10.93
C LYS A 540 -0.55 25.25 10.08
N ASP A 541 0.41 25.72 9.28
CA ASP A 541 0.22 26.85 8.36
C ASP A 541 -0.54 26.44 7.08
N GLY A 542 -0.75 25.13 6.87
CA GLY A 542 -1.42 24.57 5.72
C GLY A 542 -0.50 24.35 4.53
N PRO A 543 -1.07 23.98 3.37
CA PRO A 543 -0.29 23.73 2.17
C PRO A 543 0.31 25.04 1.65
N ILE A 544 1.59 25.00 1.29
CA ILE A 544 2.29 26.12 0.66
C ILE A 544 1.85 26.32 -0.80
N ALA A 545 1.33 25.27 -1.45
CA ALA A 545 0.73 25.33 -2.77
C ALA A 545 -0.36 24.26 -2.92
N LYS A 546 -1.42 24.61 -3.65
CA LYS A 546 -2.46 23.66 -4.10
C LYS A 546 -2.50 23.66 -5.62
N LEU A 547 -2.51 22.47 -6.21
CA LEU A 547 -2.72 22.28 -7.64
C LEU A 547 -4.05 21.60 -7.89
N SER A 548 -4.75 22.05 -8.92
CA SER A 548 -5.98 21.42 -9.41
C SER A 548 -5.74 20.78 -10.77
N LEU A 549 -6.24 19.55 -10.93
CA LEU A 549 -6.25 18.84 -12.21
C LEU A 549 -7.46 19.24 -13.07
N PRO A 550 -7.41 19.04 -14.39
CA PRO A 550 -8.58 19.18 -15.25
C PRO A 550 -9.72 18.25 -14.84
N GLU A 551 -10.97 18.67 -15.00
CA GLU A 551 -12.17 17.90 -14.63
C GLU A 551 -12.32 16.56 -15.36
N ASP A 552 -11.63 16.33 -16.48
CA ASP A 552 -11.68 15.07 -17.23
C ASP A 552 -10.58 14.08 -16.83
N VAL A 553 -9.79 14.41 -15.80
CA VAL A 553 -8.70 13.60 -15.25
C VAL A 553 -9.03 13.20 -13.80
N HIS A 554 -9.34 11.93 -13.63
CA HIS A 554 -9.57 11.28 -12.34
C HIS A 554 -8.70 10.03 -12.24
N PHE A 555 -7.75 9.99 -11.32
CA PHE A 555 -6.90 8.81 -11.14
C PHE A 555 -7.58 7.70 -10.32
N GLY A 556 -8.68 8.01 -9.63
CA GLY A 556 -9.26 7.14 -8.62
C GLY A 556 -8.53 7.31 -7.28
N PHE A 557 -8.80 6.39 -6.35
CA PHE A 557 -8.01 6.27 -5.12
C PHE A 557 -6.57 5.89 -5.46
N THR A 558 -5.62 6.62 -4.90
CA THR A 558 -4.18 6.49 -5.14
C THR A 558 -3.51 5.72 -4.00
N LEU A 559 -2.40 5.03 -4.28
CA LEU A 559 -1.72 4.17 -3.32
C LEU A 559 -0.30 4.68 -3.06
N HIS A 560 0.71 3.82 -3.07
CA HIS A 560 2.04 4.23 -2.65
C HIS A 560 2.75 5.03 -3.75
N SER A 561 3.76 5.78 -3.32
CA SER A 561 4.51 6.70 -4.15
C SER A 561 6.01 6.54 -3.96
N GLU A 562 6.77 7.09 -4.90
CA GLU A 562 8.23 7.18 -4.81
C GLU A 562 8.74 8.43 -5.53
N TYR A 563 9.83 8.99 -5.02
CA TYR A 563 10.48 10.17 -5.57
C TYR A 563 11.79 9.84 -6.30
N PHE A 564 11.95 10.45 -7.47
CA PHE A 564 13.13 10.36 -8.31
C PHE A 564 13.67 11.76 -8.56
N GLU A 565 14.91 12.03 -8.14
CA GLU A 565 15.56 13.30 -8.47
C GLU A 565 15.85 13.39 -9.97
N GLN A 566 16.29 12.27 -10.56
CA GLN A 566 16.53 12.10 -11.99
C GLN A 566 16.00 10.75 -12.43
N VAL A 567 15.66 10.64 -13.72
CA VAL A 567 15.23 9.37 -14.33
C VAL A 567 16.03 9.12 -15.61
N LEU A 568 16.56 7.92 -15.74
CA LEU A 568 17.13 7.41 -16.99
C LEU A 568 16.19 6.36 -17.59
N PRO A 569 16.19 6.16 -18.93
CA PRO A 569 15.49 5.04 -19.54
C PRO A 569 15.97 3.72 -18.94
N SER A 570 15.04 2.80 -18.68
CA SER A 570 15.42 1.48 -18.16
C SER A 570 16.27 0.74 -19.20
N PRO A 571 17.27 -0.06 -18.78
CA PRO A 571 18.11 -0.80 -19.72
C PRO A 571 17.29 -1.69 -20.65
N ARG A 572 17.71 -1.73 -21.93
CA ARG A 572 17.13 -2.63 -22.92
C ARG A 572 18.24 -3.47 -23.58
N PRO A 573 18.11 -4.80 -23.62
CA PRO A 573 17.02 -5.59 -23.03
C PRO A 573 17.04 -5.58 -21.48
N SER A 574 15.86 -5.58 -20.84
CA SER A 574 15.75 -5.75 -19.38
C SER A 574 16.43 -7.04 -18.95
N VAL A 575 16.90 -7.11 -17.71
CA VAL A 575 17.63 -8.27 -17.22
C VAL A 575 16.77 -9.54 -17.12
N SER A 576 15.48 -9.41 -16.81
CA SER A 576 14.59 -10.58 -16.62
C SER A 576 14.23 -11.31 -17.93
N GLN A 577 14.23 -10.61 -19.07
CA GLN A 577 13.99 -11.14 -20.43
C GLN A 577 12.92 -12.24 -20.54
N VAL A 578 11.74 -12.02 -19.97
CA VAL A 578 10.71 -13.06 -19.91
C VAL A 578 9.92 -13.08 -21.23
N ASN A 579 9.92 -14.22 -21.92
CA ASN A 579 9.09 -14.41 -23.10
C ASN A 579 7.67 -14.85 -22.70
N ARG A 580 6.66 -14.10 -23.14
CA ARG A 580 5.25 -14.33 -22.79
C ARG A 580 4.72 -15.72 -23.13
N VAL A 581 5.01 -16.23 -24.32
CA VAL A 581 4.52 -17.55 -24.77
C VAL A 581 5.23 -18.66 -24.01
N LEU A 582 6.55 -18.54 -23.87
CA LEU A 582 7.34 -19.49 -23.10
C LEU A 582 6.91 -19.51 -21.63
N SER A 583 6.58 -18.34 -21.05
CA SER A 583 6.05 -18.25 -19.69
C SER A 583 4.74 -19.01 -19.53
N ALA A 584 3.79 -18.85 -20.45
CA ALA A 584 2.53 -19.58 -20.41
C ALA A 584 2.74 -21.11 -20.48
N LEU A 585 3.64 -21.58 -21.36
CA LEU A 585 3.98 -23.00 -21.47
C LEU A 585 4.64 -23.53 -20.20
N ARG A 586 5.57 -22.76 -19.61
CA ARG A 586 6.25 -23.12 -18.36
C ARG A 586 5.29 -23.15 -17.19
N SER A 587 4.33 -22.22 -17.11
CA SER A 587 3.26 -22.24 -16.11
C SER A 587 2.44 -23.52 -16.18
N LEU A 588 2.09 -24.00 -17.37
CA LEU A 588 1.26 -25.21 -17.50
C LEU A 588 2.02 -26.52 -17.24
N VAL A 589 3.34 -26.53 -17.46
CA VAL A 589 4.14 -27.77 -17.43
C VAL A 589 5.03 -27.87 -16.19
N LEU A 590 5.75 -26.81 -15.84
CA LEU A 590 6.77 -26.86 -14.77
C LEU A 590 6.19 -26.55 -13.40
N VAL A 591 5.30 -25.55 -13.31
CA VAL A 591 4.75 -25.07 -12.04
C VAL A 591 3.93 -26.17 -11.30
N PRO A 592 3.01 -26.92 -11.95
CA PRO A 592 2.32 -28.03 -11.27
C PRO A 592 3.28 -29.12 -10.77
N VAL A 593 4.29 -29.46 -11.58
CA VAL A 593 5.30 -30.46 -11.23
C VAL A 593 6.06 -30.04 -9.97
N GLU A 594 6.48 -28.78 -9.87
CA GLU A 594 7.15 -28.24 -8.69
C GLU A 594 6.25 -28.20 -7.47
N PHE A 595 5.01 -27.74 -7.66
CA PHE A 595 4.06 -27.58 -6.58
C PHE A 595 3.77 -28.92 -5.90
N PHE A 596 3.40 -29.94 -6.67
CA PHE A 596 2.97 -31.25 -6.17
C PHE A 596 4.13 -32.20 -5.82
N LEU A 597 5.25 -32.17 -6.55
CA LEU A 597 6.39 -33.06 -6.26
C LEU A 597 7.34 -32.51 -5.19
N GLY A 598 7.10 -31.29 -4.70
CA GLY A 598 7.86 -30.72 -3.58
C GLY A 598 9.36 -30.60 -3.88
N ARG A 599 9.73 -30.20 -5.11
CA ARG A 599 11.14 -30.02 -5.52
C ARG A 599 11.59 -28.54 -5.61
N PRO A 600 11.53 -27.72 -4.55
CA PRO A 600 12.19 -26.41 -4.52
C PRO A 600 13.68 -26.48 -4.94
N ALA A 601 14.38 -27.55 -4.55
CA ALA A 601 15.74 -27.91 -5.00
C ALA A 601 15.97 -27.79 -6.51
N ALA A 602 14.96 -28.04 -7.34
CA ALA A 602 15.07 -27.92 -8.77
C ALA A 602 14.93 -26.46 -9.26
N VAL A 603 14.17 -25.61 -8.55
CA VAL A 603 14.13 -24.16 -8.78
C VAL A 603 15.50 -23.55 -8.45
N TYR A 604 16.09 -23.94 -7.31
CA TYR A 604 17.42 -23.48 -6.86
C TYR A 604 18.57 -23.83 -7.81
N ASN A 605 18.46 -24.93 -8.58
CA ASN A 605 19.53 -25.42 -9.46
C ASN A 605 19.31 -25.12 -10.96
N ARG A 606 18.24 -24.38 -11.32
CA ARG A 606 17.95 -24.06 -12.73
C ARG A 606 18.89 -23.00 -13.26
N ARG A 607 19.97 -23.41 -13.95
CA ARG A 607 20.69 -22.51 -14.85
C ARG A 607 19.70 -21.95 -15.86
N VAL A 608 19.56 -20.62 -15.90
CA VAL A 608 18.82 -19.93 -16.96
C VAL A 608 19.52 -20.27 -18.27
N LYS A 609 18.94 -21.18 -19.06
CA LYS A 609 19.39 -21.37 -20.44
C LYS A 609 19.12 -20.05 -21.16
N LYS A 610 20.21 -19.37 -21.53
CA LYS A 610 20.18 -18.13 -22.32
C LYS A 610 19.43 -18.35 -23.63
#